data_AF-A0A519RZF8-F1
#
_entry.id   AF-A0A519RZF8-F1
#
_cell.length_a   1.000
_cell.length_b   1.000
_cell.length_c   1.000
_cell.angle_alpha   90.00
_cell.angle_beta   90.00
_cell.angle_gamma   90.00
#
_symmetry.space_group_name_H-M   'P 1'
#
loop_
_entity.id
_entity.type
_entity.pdbx_description
1 polymer ?
#
loop_
_entity_poly.entity_id
_entity_poly.type
_entity_poly.pdbx_seq_one_letter_code
_entity_poly.pdbx_strand_id
1 'polypeptide(L)' 'MNRNNKMDKNFMGIPKEGYGASQNRLPFASAPTFNDNKFVVENNTITKLAIKLRNL' A
#
# COMPACT_ATOMS: atom_id res chain seq x y z
N MET A 1 -11.44 -1.07 5.21
CA MET A 1 -10.98 -0.66 6.54
C MET A 1 -11.96 -1.21 7.54
N ASN A 2 -11.59 -2.35 8.12
CA ASN A 2 -12.37 -3.01 9.13
C ASN A 2 -12.30 -2.18 10.43
N ARG A 3 -13.24 -2.46 11.33
CA ARG A 3 -13.34 -1.79 12.63
C ARG A 3 -12.29 -2.25 13.65
N ASN A 4 -11.35 -3.12 13.27
CA ASN A 4 -10.40 -3.74 14.19
C ASN A 4 -8.97 -3.15 14.10
N ASN A 5 -8.75 -2.14 13.25
CA ASN A 5 -7.45 -1.48 13.01
C ASN A 5 -6.32 -2.45 12.63
N LYS A 6 -6.64 -3.65 12.11
CA LYS A 6 -5.67 -4.66 11.68
C LYS A 6 -5.96 -5.05 10.24
N MET A 7 -4.91 -5.24 9.45
CA MET A 7 -5.05 -5.76 8.10
C MET A 7 -5.36 -7.26 8.16
N ASP A 8 -6.60 -7.64 7.83
CA ASP A 8 -7.00 -9.04 7.75
C ASP A 8 -6.41 -9.70 6.50
N LYS A 9 -5.78 -10.87 6.69
CA LYS A 9 -5.18 -11.68 5.61
C LYS A 9 -5.87 -13.03 5.51
N ASN A 10 -5.92 -13.64 4.33
CA ASN A 10 -6.33 -15.04 4.18
C ASN A 10 -5.17 -16.01 4.55
N PHE A 11 -5.43 -17.33 4.51
CA PHE A 11 -4.44 -18.36 4.84
C PHE A 11 -3.16 -18.30 3.97
N MET A 12 -3.24 -17.70 2.78
CA MET A 12 -2.12 -17.47 1.86
C MET A 12 -1.46 -16.09 2.05
N GLY A 13 -1.81 -15.34 3.11
CA GLY A 13 -1.22 -14.03 3.40
C GLY A 13 -1.76 -12.87 2.54
N ILE A 14 -2.76 -13.12 1.69
CA ILE A 14 -3.34 -12.11 0.80
C ILE A 14 -4.28 -11.20 1.60
N PRO A 15 -4.10 -9.86 1.54
CA PRO A 15 -5.00 -8.90 2.19
C PRO A 15 -6.44 -9.04 1.65
N LYS A 16 -7.41 -9.17 2.57
CA LYS A 16 -8.84 -9.23 2.23
C LYS A 16 -9.44 -7.86 1.91
N GLU A 17 -8.76 -6.80 2.32
CA GLU A 17 -9.17 -5.42 2.09
C GLU A 17 -8.38 -4.81 0.93
N GLY A 18 -8.97 -3.81 0.26
CA GLY A 18 -8.24 -2.97 -0.67
C GLY A 18 -7.15 -2.19 0.05
N TYR A 19 -5.92 -2.26 -0.46
CA TYR A 19 -4.80 -1.47 0.03
C TYR A 19 -4.09 -0.77 -1.13
N GLY A 20 -3.54 0.40 -0.83
CA GLY A 20 -2.73 1.20 -1.74
C GLY A 20 -1.37 1.46 -1.12
N ALA A 21 -0.38 1.73 -1.95
CA ALA A 21 0.98 2.05 -1.50
C ALA A 21 1.48 3.29 -2.25
N SER A 22 2.32 4.10 -1.61
CA SER A 22 2.70 5.43 -2.11
C SER A 22 3.37 5.41 -3.49
N GLN A 23 3.96 4.28 -3.91
CA GLN A 23 4.54 4.11 -5.24
C GLN A 23 3.78 3.10 -6.11
N ASN A 24 2.58 2.68 -5.68
CA ASN A 24 1.77 1.61 -6.31
C ASN A 24 2.53 0.29 -6.53
N ARG A 25 3.66 0.05 -5.85
CA ARG A 25 4.35 -1.24 -5.85
C ARG A 25 3.61 -2.19 -4.92
N LEU A 26 2.62 -2.85 -5.50
CA LEU A 26 1.70 -3.79 -4.84
C LEU A 26 2.02 -5.22 -5.32
N PRO A 27 3.02 -5.89 -4.72
CA PRO A 27 3.35 -7.27 -5.09
C PRO A 27 2.13 -8.18 -4.89
N PHE A 28 1.94 -9.14 -5.80
CA PHE A 28 0.75 -10.00 -5.82
C PHE A 28 0.73 -11.03 -4.68
N ALA A 29 1.90 -11.45 -4.20
CA ALA A 29 2.05 -12.56 -3.26
C ALA A 29 2.74 -12.18 -1.94
N SER A 30 3.02 -10.89 -1.70
CA SER A 30 3.69 -10.43 -0.49
C SER A 30 3.15 -9.08 -0.02
N ALA A 31 3.43 -8.73 1.24
CA ALA A 31 3.16 -7.39 1.74
C ALA A 31 4.18 -6.40 1.13
N PRO A 32 3.75 -5.21 0.68
CA PRO A 32 4.68 -4.16 0.27
C PRO A 32 5.58 -3.77 1.44
N THR A 33 6.89 -3.68 1.21
CA THR A 33 7.80 -3.17 2.24
C THR A 33 7.84 -1.64 2.21
N PHE A 34 8.24 -1.03 3.34
CA PHE A 34 8.51 0.41 3.39
C PHE A 34 9.57 0.82 2.36
N ASN A 35 10.63 0.01 2.20
CA ASN A 35 11.71 0.32 1.25
C ASN A 35 11.24 0.32 -0.21
N ASP A 36 10.28 -0.52 -0.57
CA ASP A 36 9.76 -0.58 -1.95
C ASP A 36 8.84 0.60 -2.29
N ASN A 37 8.28 1.26 -1.26
CA ASN A 37 7.25 2.29 -1.41
C ASN A 37 7.62 3.65 -0.82
N LYS A 38 8.82 3.80 -0.24
CA LYS A 38 9.32 5.11 0.20
C LYS A 38 9.67 5.98 -1.00
N PHE A 39 9.53 7.28 -0.82
CA PHE A 39 9.94 8.31 -1.76
C PHE A 39 10.55 9.46 -0.97
N VAL A 40 11.37 10.27 -1.63
CA VAL A 40 11.97 11.47 -1.04
C VAL A 40 11.08 12.66 -1.36
N VAL A 41 10.84 13.51 -0.35
CA VAL A 41 10.19 14.80 -0.53
C VAL A 41 11.27 15.87 -0.51
N GLU A 42 11.39 16.62 -1.59
CA GLU A 42 12.34 17.73 -1.67
C GLU A 42 11.71 19.04 -1.15
N ASN A 43 12.54 19.91 -0.57
CA ASN A 43 12.09 21.20 -0.07
C ASN A 43 11.51 22.07 -1.20
N ASN A 44 10.50 22.88 -0.86
CA ASN A 44 9.80 23.77 -1.78
C ASN A 44 9.17 23.10 -3.02
N THR A 45 8.94 21.79 -2.98
CA THR A 45 8.36 21.04 -4.09
C THR A 45 7.01 20.44 -3.70
N ILE A 46 6.03 20.51 -4.61
CA ILE A 46 4.75 19.81 -4.44
C ILE A 46 4.90 18.39 -5.00
N THR A 47 4.95 17.39 -4.13
CA THR A 47 4.91 15.98 -4.54
C THR A 47 3.46 15.54 -4.74
N LYS A 48 3.08 15.21 -5.97
CA LYS A 48 1.76 14.63 -6.29
C LYS A 48 1.85 13.10 -6.30
N LEU A 49 0.93 12.44 -5.61
CA LEU A 49 0.82 10.99 -5.56
C LEU A 49 -0.50 10.56 -6.18
N ALA A 50 -0.44 9.65 -7.15
CA ALA A 50 -1.61 8.96 -7.68
C ALA A 50 -1.62 7.54 -7.12
N ILE A 51 -2.47 7.28 -6.13
CA ILE A 51 -2.55 5.97 -5.47
C ILE A 51 -3.70 5.17 -6.08
N LYS A 52 -3.40 3.98 -6.59
CA LYS A 52 -4.40 3.01 -7.03
C LYS A 52 -4.61 1.98 -5.92
N LEU A 53 -5.86 1.80 -5.53
CA LEU A 53 -6.25 0.72 -4.63
C LEU A 53 -6.32 -0.58 -5.44
N ARG A 54 -5.67 -1.64 -4.96
CA ARG A 54 -5.79 -2.99 -5.54
C ARG A 54 -6.68 -3.83 -4.63
N ASN A 55 -7.52 -4.66 -5.25
CA ASN A 55 -8.69 -5.39 -4.73
C ASN A 55 -10.02 -4.61 -4.87
N LEU A 56 -10.63 -4.77 -6.05
CA LEU A 56 -12.03 -5.14 -6.21
C LEU A 56 -12.06 -6.51 -6.90
#